data_AF-A0A848N2S7-F1
#
_entry.id   AF-A0A848N2S7-F1
#
_cell.length_a   1.000
_cell.length_b   1.000
_cell.length_c   1.000
_cell.angle_alpha   90.00
_cell.angle_beta   90.00
_cell.angle_gamma   90.00
#
_symmetry.space_group_name_H-M   'P 1'
#
loop_
_entity.id
_entity.type
_entity.pdbx_description
1 polymer ?
#
loop_
_entity_poly.entity_id
_entity_poly.type
_entity_poly.pdbx_seq_one_letter_code
_entity_poly.pdbx_strand_id
1 'polypeptide(L)' 'MNETVKAIKTGPKPDKADGTPDRRRRVTPETKPKHPSLKPHIHKPGESK' A
#
# COMPACT_ATOMS: atom_id res chain seq x y z
N MET A 1 -16.08 -30.84 -5.37
CA MET A 1 -15.96 -29.86 -6.45
C MET A 1 -15.14 -28.70 -5.90
N ASN A 2 -13.89 -28.55 -6.34
CA ASN A 2 -13.00 -27.52 -5.80
C ASN A 2 -12.98 -26.34 -6.78
N GLU A 3 -13.79 -25.33 -6.50
CA GLU A 3 -13.78 -24.08 -7.26
C GLU A 3 -12.52 -23.30 -6.87
N THR A 4 -11.56 -23.25 -7.79
CA THR A 4 -10.40 -22.37 -7.69
C THR A 4 -10.86 -20.93 -7.86
N VAL A 5 -10.81 -20.13 -6.80
CA VAL A 5 -11.09 -18.69 -6.85
C VAL A 5 -10.12 -18.06 -7.84
N LYS A 6 -10.60 -17.76 -9.06
CA LYS A 6 -9.82 -17.05 -10.08
C LYS A 6 -9.64 -15.61 -9.61
N ALA A 7 -8.49 -15.30 -9.02
CA ALA A 7 -8.15 -13.92 -8.68
C ALA A 7 -8.14 -13.08 -9.96
N ILE A 8 -9.03 -12.09 -10.05
CA ILE A 8 -9.01 -11.09 -11.13
C ILE A 8 -7.69 -10.34 -10.96
N LYS A 9 -6.74 -10.55 -11.88
CA LYS A 9 -5.48 -9.81 -11.88
C LYS A 9 -5.84 -8.34 -12.08
N THR A 10 -5.49 -7.50 -11.11
CA THR A 10 -5.64 -6.05 -11.24
C THR A 10 -4.87 -5.60 -12.47
N GLY A 11 -5.50 -4.77 -13.31
CA GLY A 11 -4.86 -4.22 -14.49
C GLY A 11 -3.58 -3.42 -14.17
N PRO A 12 -2.85 -2.97 -15.20
CA PRO A 12 -1.66 -2.14 -15.04
C PRO A 12 -1.95 -0.95 -14.12
N LYS A 13 -0.99 -0.63 -13.25
CA LYS A 13 -1.11 0.52 -12.36
C LYS A 13 -1.28 1.79 -13.21
N PRO A 14 -2.23 2.68 -12.88
CA PRO A 14 -2.41 3.91 -13.64
C PRO A 14 -1.14 4.76 -13.63
N ASP A 15 -0.78 5.27 -14.80
CA ASP A 15 0.20 6.34 -14.96
C ASP A 15 -0.49 7.70 -14.82
N LYS A 16 0.30 8.75 -14.65
CA LYS A 16 -0.18 10.13 -14.72
C LYS A 16 -0.45 10.53 -16.18
N ALA A 17 -1.08 11.69 -16.37
CA ALA A 17 -1.31 12.25 -17.71
C ALA A 17 -0.02 12.44 -18.54
N ASP A 18 1.11 12.66 -17.86
CA ASP A 18 2.46 12.77 -18.41
C ASP A 18 3.14 11.41 -18.69
N GLY A 19 2.45 10.29 -18.48
CA GLY A 19 2.97 8.94 -18.74
C GLY A 19 3.98 8.44 -17.70
N THR A 20 4.28 9.24 -16.66
CA THR A 20 5.10 8.77 -15.55
C THR A 20 4.27 7.94 -14.57
N PRO A 21 4.87 6.94 -13.91
CA PRO A 21 4.15 6.14 -12.92
C PRO A 21 3.51 7.03 -11.86
N ASP A 22 2.22 6.80 -11.56
CA ASP A 22 1.56 7.52 -10.47
C ASP A 22 2.10 7.06 -9.11
N ARG A 23 3.13 7.77 -8.64
CA ARG A 23 3.85 7.55 -7.37
C ARG A 23 3.02 7.90 -6.13
N ARG A 24 1.79 8.45 -6.26
CA ARG A 24 0.88 8.67 -5.13
C ARG A 24 0.51 7.39 -4.38
N ARG A 25 0.87 6.20 -4.90
CA ARG A 25 0.27 4.92 -4.48
C ARG A 25 1.11 3.95 -3.63
N ARG A 26 2.38 4.18 -3.27
CA ARG A 26 3.04 3.46 -2.14
C ARG A 26 4.49 3.91 -1.92
N VAL A 27 4.93 3.83 -0.66
CA VAL A 27 6.36 3.68 -0.35
C VAL A 27 6.78 2.25 -0.71
N THR A 28 7.82 2.07 -1.53
CA THR A 28 8.36 0.74 -1.87
C THR A 28 9.42 0.33 -0.84
N PRO A 29 9.74 -0.97 -0.69
CA PRO A 29 10.79 -1.42 0.23
C PRO A 29 12.14 -0.71 -0.01
N GLU A 30 12.49 -0.47 -1.28
CA GLU A 30 13.72 0.23 -1.68
C GLU A 30 13.72 1.71 -1.31
N THR A 31 12.58 2.40 -1.40
CA THR A 31 12.49 3.82 -1.03
C THR A 31 12.18 4.03 0.45
N LYS A 32 11.74 2.99 1.17
CA LYS A 32 11.40 3.01 2.60
C LYS A 32 12.45 3.69 3.49
N PRO A 33 13.77 3.49 3.33
CA PRO A 33 14.78 4.13 4.17
C PRO A 33 14.82 5.66 4.02
N LYS A 34 14.33 6.21 2.91
CA LYS A 34 14.27 7.65 2.65
C LYS A 34 13.09 8.34 3.35
N HIS A 35 12.14 7.56 3.87
CA HIS A 35 10.93 8.07 4.51
C HIS A 35 11.00 7.82 6.02
N PRO A 36 10.79 8.85 6.86
CA PRO A 36 10.82 8.68 8.31
C PRO A 36 9.71 7.74 8.77
N SER A 37 10.01 6.90 9.76
CA SER A 37 8.99 6.10 10.43
C SER A 37 8.06 7.01 11.24
N LEU A 38 6.75 6.79 11.14
CA LEU A 38 5.80 7.42 12.04
C LEU A 38 6.03 6.93 13.48
N LYS A 39 5.79 7.80 14.45
CA LYS A 39 5.81 7.41 15.86
C LYS A 39 4.75 6.33 16.10
N PRO A 40 5.02 5.33 16.96
CA PRO A 40 4.00 4.35 17.31
C PRO A 40 2.79 5.06 17.92
N HIS A 41 1.60 4.64 17.52
CA HIS A 41 0.37 5.10 18.16
C HIS A 41 0.24 4.41 19.51
N ILE A 42 0.26 5.18 20.61
CA ILE A 42 0.07 4.68 21.96
C ILE A 42 -1.42 4.83 22.30
N HIS A 43 -2.14 3.71 22.43
CA HIS A 43 -3.53 3.71 22.88
C HIS A 43 -3.61 4.09 24.37
N LYS A 44 -4.62 4.88 24.75
CA LYS A 44 -4.93 5.08 26.17
C LYS A 44 -5.49 3.78 26.78
N PRO A 45 -5.39 3.59 28.11
CA PRO A 45 -6.02 2.46 28.78
C PRO A 45 -7.53 2.39 28.45
N GLY A 46 -7.99 1.25 27.94
CA GLY A 46 -9.39 1.04 27.52
C GLY A 46 -9.72 1.41 26.06
N GLU A 47 -8.78 1.99 25.30
CA GLU A 47 -8.96 2.35 23.88
C GLU A 47 -8.30 1.37 22.90
N SER A 48 -7.71 0.27 23.39
CA SER A 48 -7.19 -0.81 22.55
C SER A 48 -8.36 -1.65 22.05
N LYS A 49 -8.57 -1.68 20.73
CA LYS A 49 -9.55 -2.58 20.08
C LYS A 49 -8.90 -3.90 19.71
#